data_AF-A0A2K3LG95-F1
#
_entry.id   AF-A0A2K3LG95-F1
#
_cell.length_a   1.000
_cell.length_b   1.000
_cell.length_c   1.000
_cell.angle_alpha   90.00
_cell.angle_beta   90.00
_cell.angle_gamma   90.00
#
_symmetry.space_group_name_H-M   'P 1'
#
loop_
_entity.id
_entity.type
_entity.pdbx_description
1 polymer ?
#
loop_
_entity_poly.entity_id
_entity_poly.type
_entity_poly.pdbx_seq_one_letter_code
_entity_poly.pdbx_strand_id
1 'polypeptide(L)'
;MRGGLWQLGQSITRRLAKGDKKAVARRCFATESELKKTVLYDFHVAHGGKMVPFAGWSMPIQYKDSIMDSTLNCRQNGSLFDVSHMCGLSLKGKDAVAFLEKLVIADVAALAPGTGSLTVFTNEKGGAIDDSVITKVTDDHIYLVVNAGCRDKDLAHIEEHMKAFKAKGGDVSWHIHDERSLIALQVIYHSIVH
;
A
#
# COMPACT_ATOMS: atom_id res chain seq x y z
N MET A 1 19.09 -57.38 58.71
CA MET A 1 18.11 -56.29 58.82
C MET A 1 17.93 -55.69 57.42
N ARG A 2 16.68 -55.71 56.91
CA ARG A 2 16.10 -54.98 55.74
C ARG A 2 16.94 -54.99 54.44
N GLY A 3 16.61 -55.67 53.34
CA GLY A 3 15.33 -56.03 52.74
C GLY A 3 15.19 -55.32 51.39
N GLY A 4 14.88 -56.04 50.30
CA GLY A 4 14.31 -55.44 49.08
C GLY A 4 14.86 -55.88 47.72
N LEU A 5 14.21 -56.89 47.12
CA LEU A 5 14.12 -57.16 45.67
C LEU A 5 13.46 -55.98 44.92
N TRP A 6 13.99 -55.59 43.74
CA TRP A 6 13.24 -54.94 42.62
C TRP A 6 14.00 -55.23 41.31
N GLN A 7 13.52 -56.14 40.44
CA GLN A 7 12.64 -55.94 39.28
C GLN A 7 13.25 -55.24 38.05
N LEU A 8 13.18 -55.96 36.92
CA LEU A 8 13.51 -55.52 35.56
C LEU A 8 12.66 -54.33 35.09
N GLY A 9 13.28 -53.44 34.32
CA GLY A 9 12.59 -52.51 33.44
C GLY A 9 13.47 -52.13 32.24
N GLN A 10 13.24 -52.75 31.09
CA GLN A 10 13.72 -52.25 29.81
C GLN A 10 13.06 -50.91 29.49
N SER A 11 13.81 -49.91 29.03
CA SER A 11 13.27 -48.91 28.10
C SER A 11 14.37 -48.08 27.41
N ILE A 12 14.58 -48.44 26.14
CA ILE A 12 14.69 -47.56 24.97
C ILE A 12 15.58 -46.31 25.13
N THR A 13 16.80 -46.42 24.58
CA THR A 13 17.67 -45.31 24.17
C THR A 13 16.90 -44.28 23.34
N ARG A 14 16.63 -43.10 23.91
CA ARG A 14 16.24 -41.91 23.14
C ARG A 14 17.45 -41.41 22.34
N ARG A 15 17.44 -41.62 21.02
CA ARG A 15 18.29 -40.85 20.11
C ARG A 15 17.84 -39.39 20.16
N LEU A 16 18.74 -38.49 20.54
CA LEU A 16 18.54 -37.06 20.36
C LEU A 16 18.50 -36.78 18.85
N ALA A 17 17.30 -36.49 18.33
CA ALA A 17 17.15 -35.97 16.98
C ALA A 17 17.83 -34.59 16.93
N LYS A 18 18.76 -34.44 15.99
CA LYS A 18 19.47 -33.20 15.70
C LYS A 18 18.41 -32.23 15.14
N GLY A 19 17.94 -31.30 15.97
CA GLY A 19 16.92 -30.34 15.56
C GLY A 19 17.42 -29.46 14.42
N ASP A 20 16.65 -29.41 13.34
CA ASP A 20 16.85 -28.49 12.23
C ASP A 20 16.83 -27.06 12.76
N LYS A 21 17.92 -26.32 12.52
CA LYS A 21 17.97 -24.88 12.74
C LYS A 21 16.95 -24.25 11.79
N LYS A 22 15.74 -23.99 12.27
CA LYS A 22 14.80 -23.11 11.58
C LYS A 22 15.53 -21.81 11.31
N ALA A 23 15.73 -21.50 10.04
CA ALA A 23 16.19 -20.20 9.60
C ALA A 23 15.17 -19.17 10.12
N VAL A 24 15.55 -18.45 11.17
CA VAL A 24 14.80 -17.28 11.61
C VAL A 24 14.83 -16.33 10.42
N ALA A 25 13.67 -16.09 9.82
CA ALA A 25 13.52 -15.10 8.77
C ALA A 25 14.12 -13.79 9.27
N ARG A 26 15.27 -13.42 8.72
CA ARG A 26 15.93 -12.17 9.02
C ARG A 26 14.96 -11.09 8.56
N ARG A 27 14.39 -10.32 9.48
CA ARG A 27 13.67 -9.09 9.11
C ARG A 27 14.66 -8.25 8.33
N CYS A 28 14.46 -8.12 7.03
CA CYS A 28 15.21 -7.21 6.19
C CYS A 28 14.79 -5.81 6.60
N PHE A 29 15.54 -5.19 7.50
CA PHE A 29 15.58 -3.74 7.54
C PHE A 29 16.27 -3.32 6.25
N ALA A 30 15.60 -2.47 5.46
CA ALA A 30 16.22 -1.87 4.30
C ALA A 30 17.58 -1.27 4.73
N THR A 31 18.62 -1.57 3.96
CA THR A 31 19.91 -0.87 4.01
C THR A 31 19.69 0.64 3.99
N GLU A 32 20.58 1.42 4.61
CA GLU A 32 20.62 2.90 4.60
C GLU A 32 20.76 3.49 3.18
N SER A 33 19.83 3.21 2.26
CA SER A 33 19.65 4.06 1.08
C SER A 33 19.09 5.40 1.59
N GLU A 34 19.51 6.51 0.98
CA GLU A 34 18.87 7.81 1.27
C GLU A 34 17.37 7.69 1.01
N LEU A 35 16.59 7.66 2.09
CA LEU A 35 15.14 7.59 2.01
C LEU A 35 14.60 8.83 1.32
N LYS A 36 13.66 8.64 0.40
CA LYS A 36 12.92 9.75 -0.21
C LYS A 36 12.18 10.53 0.88
N LYS A 37 12.05 11.84 0.70
CA LYS A 37 11.37 12.74 1.64
C LYS A 37 10.15 13.34 0.96
N THR A 38 9.02 13.40 1.67
CA THR A 38 7.86 14.16 1.20
C THR A 38 8.13 15.66 1.36
N VAL A 39 7.33 16.50 0.70
CA VAL A 39 7.40 17.96 0.87
C VAL A 39 7.13 18.36 2.33
N LEU A 40 6.41 17.53 3.08
CA LEU A 40 6.08 17.74 4.49
C LEU A 40 7.13 17.19 5.47
N TYR A 41 8.28 16.71 5.00
CA TYR A 41 9.32 16.13 5.86
C TYR A 41 9.75 17.08 6.99
N ASP A 42 10.11 18.32 6.66
CA ASP A 42 10.56 19.30 7.67
C ASP A 42 9.43 19.66 8.63
N PHE A 43 8.18 19.69 8.14
CA PHE A 43 6.99 19.87 8.97
C PHE A 43 6.86 18.72 9.99
N HIS A 44 7.03 17.47 9.56
CA HIS A 44 6.98 16.31 10.44
C HIS A 44 8.05 16.38 11.53
N VAL A 45 9.30 16.67 11.15
CA VAL A 45 10.41 16.79 12.11
C VAL A 45 10.16 17.90 13.12
N ALA A 46 9.72 19.08 12.66
CA ALA A 46 9.44 20.22 13.53
C ALA A 46 8.32 19.95 14.54
N HIS A 47 7.37 19.07 14.20
CA HIS A 47 6.24 18.71 15.08
C HIS A 47 6.50 17.45 15.92
N GLY A 48 7.73 16.94 15.94
CA GLY A 48 8.12 15.79 16.75
C GLY A 48 7.72 14.43 16.14
N GLY A 49 7.58 14.37 14.83
CA GLY A 49 7.34 13.14 14.09
C GLY A 49 8.51 12.17 14.23
N LYS A 50 8.22 10.94 14.65
CA LYS A 50 9.20 9.86 14.69
C LYS A 50 9.35 9.26 13.29
N MET A 51 10.37 9.71 12.57
CA MET A 51 10.61 9.32 11.18
C MET A 51 11.16 7.90 11.08
N VAL A 52 10.56 7.08 10.20
CA VAL A 52 10.97 5.70 9.95
C VAL A 52 10.97 5.39 8.45
N PRO A 53 11.74 4.38 7.99
CA PRO A 53 11.63 3.85 6.64
C PRO A 53 10.24 3.24 6.40
N PHE A 54 9.54 3.70 5.35
CA PHE A 54 8.30 3.11 4.87
C PHE A 54 8.24 3.19 3.34
N ALA A 55 8.20 2.03 2.66
CA ALA A 55 8.17 1.96 1.19
C ALA A 55 9.25 2.78 0.45
N GLY A 56 10.46 2.91 1.04
CA GLY A 56 11.55 3.72 0.48
C GLY A 56 11.47 5.22 0.80
N TRP A 57 10.49 5.64 1.61
CA TRP A 57 10.30 7.02 2.09
C TRP A 57 10.59 7.14 3.58
N SER A 58 10.94 8.34 4.02
CA SER A 58 11.03 8.71 5.43
C SER A 58 9.69 9.28 5.89
N MET A 59 8.90 8.48 6.60
CA MET A 59 7.53 8.83 7.00
C MET A 59 7.40 8.85 8.54
N PRO A 60 6.55 9.71 9.12
CA PRO A 60 6.30 9.72 10.56
C PRO A 60 5.43 8.53 10.97
N ILE A 61 5.92 7.63 11.84
CA ILE A 61 5.09 6.53 12.38
C ILE A 61 4.15 7.00 13.50
N GLN A 62 4.55 8.03 14.24
CA GLN A 62 3.77 8.67 15.30
C GLN A 62 4.37 10.05 15.61
N TYR A 63 3.64 10.86 16.36
CA TYR A 63 4.11 12.12 16.92
C TYR A 63 4.28 11.98 18.44
N LYS A 64 3.93 13.03 19.20
CA LYS A 64 4.01 13.06 20.67
C LYS A 64 3.08 12.02 21.31
N ASP A 65 1.87 11.89 20.77
CA ASP A 65 0.86 10.96 21.27
C ASP A 65 1.21 9.51 20.92
N SER A 66 0.66 8.55 21.69
CA SER A 66 0.79 7.15 21.33
C SER A 66 -0.03 6.84 20.06
N ILE A 67 0.31 5.73 19.40
CA ILE A 67 -0.46 5.24 18.25
C ILE A 67 -1.92 4.97 18.64
N MET A 68 -2.17 4.49 19.86
CA MET A 68 -3.51 4.23 20.38
C MET A 68 -4.30 5.51 20.58
N ASP A 69 -3.70 6.54 21.17
CA ASP A 69 -4.35 7.84 21.38
C ASP A 69 -4.67 8.51 20.03
N SER A 70 -3.74 8.45 19.08
CA SER A 70 -3.93 8.96 17.71
C SER A 70 -5.07 8.23 16.98
N THR A 71 -5.18 6.92 17.17
CA THR A 71 -6.25 6.09 16.59
C THR A 71 -7.60 6.46 17.18
N LEU A 72 -7.67 6.65 18.50
CA LEU A 72 -8.89 7.07 19.18
C LEU A 72 -9.31 8.48 18.73
N ASN A 73 -8.37 9.42 18.68
CA ASN A 73 -8.61 10.78 18.20
C ASN A 73 -9.15 10.80 16.76
N CYS A 74 -8.59 9.99 15.86
CA CYS A 74 -9.09 9.89 14.48
C CYS A 74 -10.56 9.45 14.41
N ARG A 75 -10.99 8.61 15.36
CA ARG A 75 -12.37 8.09 15.46
C ARG A 75 -13.32 8.96 16.27
N GLN A 76 -12.81 9.98 16.97
CA GLN A 76 -13.57 10.88 17.84
C GLN A 76 -13.66 12.32 17.32
N ASN A 77 -12.61 12.82 16.68
CA ASN A 77 -12.51 14.20 16.21
C ASN A 77 -12.12 14.22 14.72
N GLY A 78 -11.00 13.57 14.43
CA GLY A 78 -10.40 13.49 13.10
C GLY A 78 -8.88 13.68 13.14
N SER A 79 -8.21 13.21 12.10
CA SER A 79 -6.75 13.22 11.98
C SER A 79 -6.31 13.55 10.56
N LEU A 80 -5.15 14.20 10.45
CA LEU A 80 -4.49 14.53 9.20
C LEU A 80 -3.36 13.54 8.92
N PHE A 81 -3.30 13.01 7.72
CA PHE A 81 -2.29 12.05 7.29
C PHE A 81 -1.55 12.57 6.06
N ASP A 82 -0.21 12.50 6.10
CA ASP A 82 0.62 12.64 4.90
C ASP A 82 0.65 11.30 4.16
N VAL A 83 0.00 11.26 3.00
CA VAL A 83 0.00 10.13 2.08
C VAL A 83 0.68 10.48 0.75
N SER A 84 1.51 11.52 0.73
CA SER A 84 2.20 12.02 -0.47
C SER A 84 3.23 11.06 -1.06
N HIS A 85 3.58 10.00 -0.31
CA HIS A 85 4.42 8.92 -0.80
C HIS A 85 3.67 7.97 -1.75
N MET A 86 2.33 7.97 -1.73
CA MET A 86 1.51 7.29 -2.73
C MET A 86 1.63 7.99 -4.09
N CYS A 87 1.39 7.25 -5.16
CA CYS A 87 1.53 7.79 -6.51
C CYS A 87 0.17 8.10 -7.11
N GLY A 88 -0.17 9.39 -7.17
CA GLY A 88 -1.31 9.88 -7.95
C GLY A 88 -0.94 10.03 -9.42
N LEU A 89 -1.81 9.58 -10.32
CA LEU A 89 -1.66 9.82 -11.75
C LEU A 89 -3.00 10.05 -12.44
N SER A 90 -2.96 10.77 -13.56
CA SER A 90 -4.11 10.97 -14.44
C SER A 90 -3.93 10.15 -15.70
N LEU A 91 -4.94 9.37 -16.10
CA LEU A 91 -5.10 8.83 -17.44
C LEU A 91 -5.99 9.78 -18.25
N LYS A 92 -5.56 10.11 -19.47
CA LYS A 92 -6.30 10.99 -20.39
C LYS A 92 -6.35 10.46 -21.81
N GLY A 93 -7.45 10.72 -22.49
CA GLY A 93 -7.70 10.32 -23.89
C GLY A 93 -9.08 9.70 -24.05
N LYS A 94 -9.60 9.67 -25.28
CA LYS A 94 -10.98 9.19 -25.53
C LYS A 94 -11.18 7.71 -25.18
N ASP A 95 -10.10 6.94 -25.09
CA ASP A 95 -10.13 5.51 -24.79
C ASP A 95 -9.63 5.21 -23.35
N ALA A 96 -9.51 6.21 -22.47
CA ALA A 96 -8.96 6.05 -21.11
C ALA A 96 -9.75 5.04 -20.25
N VAL A 97 -11.09 5.10 -20.28
CA VAL A 97 -11.97 4.14 -19.57
C VAL A 97 -11.78 2.73 -20.11
N ALA A 98 -11.90 2.56 -21.44
CA ALA A 98 -11.77 1.26 -22.09
C ALA A 98 -10.37 0.65 -21.95
N PHE A 99 -9.34 1.49 -21.79
CA PHE A 99 -8.00 1.03 -21.45
C PHE A 99 -7.92 0.55 -20.00
N LEU A 100 -8.39 1.35 -19.04
CA LEU A 100 -8.26 1.02 -17.62
C LEU A 100 -9.02 -0.25 -17.24
N GLU A 101 -10.22 -0.46 -17.78
CA GLU A 101 -11.03 -1.67 -17.54
C GLU A 101 -10.39 -2.97 -18.05
N LYS A 102 -9.32 -2.90 -18.85
CA LYS A 102 -8.52 -4.08 -19.21
C LYS A 102 -7.56 -4.51 -18.10
N LEU A 103 -7.27 -3.61 -17.16
CA LEU A 103 -6.29 -3.81 -16.09
C LEU A 103 -6.96 -4.04 -14.74
N VAL A 104 -8.17 -3.51 -14.56
CA VAL A 104 -8.86 -3.48 -13.27
C VAL A 104 -10.21 -4.17 -13.32
N ILE A 105 -10.73 -4.52 -12.14
CA ILE A 105 -12.03 -5.21 -12.00
C ILE A 105 -13.23 -4.27 -11.82
N ALA A 106 -12.99 -2.96 -11.65
CA ALA A 106 -14.08 -2.00 -11.47
C ALA A 106 -14.75 -1.68 -12.81
N ASP A 107 -16.07 -1.50 -12.78
CA ASP A 107 -16.85 -0.94 -13.88
C ASP A 107 -16.69 0.60 -13.86
N VAL A 108 -15.66 1.08 -14.56
CA VAL A 108 -15.29 2.50 -14.62
C VAL A 108 -16.24 3.26 -15.52
N ALA A 109 -16.75 2.61 -16.57
CA ALA A 109 -17.74 3.19 -17.47
C ALA A 109 -19.03 3.59 -16.72
N ALA A 110 -19.50 2.74 -15.80
CA ALA A 110 -20.70 2.99 -14.99
C ALA A 110 -20.52 4.05 -13.90
N LEU A 111 -19.29 4.47 -13.57
CA LEU A 111 -19.07 5.58 -12.64
C LEU A 111 -19.63 6.87 -13.24
N ALA A 112 -20.29 7.66 -12.40
CA ALA A 112 -20.65 9.03 -12.74
C ALA A 112 -19.39 9.91 -12.71
N PRO A 113 -19.30 10.95 -13.56
CA PRO A 113 -18.24 11.94 -13.44
C PRO A 113 -18.17 12.53 -12.02
N GLY A 114 -16.96 12.65 -11.49
CA GLY A 114 -16.68 13.07 -10.12
C GLY A 114 -16.77 11.97 -9.06
N THR A 115 -17.12 10.73 -9.41
CA THR A 115 -17.18 9.61 -8.45
C THR A 115 -16.02 8.63 -8.61
N GLY A 116 -15.77 7.86 -7.56
CA GLY A 116 -14.68 6.91 -7.51
C GLY A 116 -15.07 5.58 -6.88
N SER A 117 -14.20 4.60 -7.08
CA SER A 117 -14.31 3.26 -6.51
C SER A 117 -12.93 2.73 -6.13
N LEU A 118 -12.91 1.81 -5.17
CA LEU A 118 -11.81 0.89 -5.00
C LEU A 118 -11.80 -0.12 -6.17
N THR A 119 -10.60 -0.55 -6.55
CA THR A 119 -10.41 -1.57 -7.55
C THR A 119 -9.12 -2.35 -7.28
N VAL A 120 -8.88 -3.37 -8.10
CA VAL A 120 -7.71 -4.23 -8.02
C VAL A 120 -7.14 -4.39 -9.42
N PHE A 121 -5.84 -4.16 -9.58
CA PHE A 121 -5.10 -4.53 -10.78
C PHE A 121 -4.95 -6.03 -10.86
N THR A 122 -5.18 -6.61 -12.04
CA THR A 122 -5.13 -8.05 -12.24
C THR A 122 -4.08 -8.43 -13.28
N ASN A 123 -3.47 -9.60 -13.10
CA ASN A 123 -2.60 -10.20 -14.12
C ASN A 123 -3.41 -11.06 -15.10
N GLU A 124 -2.75 -11.56 -16.15
CA GLU A 124 -3.37 -12.40 -17.20
C GLU A 124 -4.04 -13.68 -16.67
N LYS A 125 -3.68 -14.13 -15.46
CA LYS A 125 -4.26 -15.33 -14.81
C LYS A 125 -5.40 -14.98 -13.84
N GLY A 126 -5.82 -13.72 -13.79
CA GLY A 126 -6.84 -13.21 -12.86
C GLY A 126 -6.36 -13.04 -11.42
N GLY A 127 -5.05 -13.13 -11.16
CA GLY A 127 -4.49 -12.88 -9.84
C GLY A 127 -4.37 -11.39 -9.53
N ALA A 128 -4.64 -11.01 -8.28
CA ALA A 128 -4.48 -9.64 -7.81
C ALA A 128 -3.01 -9.21 -7.79
N ILE A 129 -2.71 -8.05 -8.35
CA ILE A 129 -1.39 -7.42 -8.39
C ILE A 129 -1.26 -6.41 -7.23
N ASP A 130 -2.18 -5.45 -7.17
CA ASP A 130 -2.30 -4.43 -6.14
C ASP A 130 -3.69 -3.79 -6.16
N ASP A 131 -4.12 -3.18 -5.07
CA ASP A 131 -5.37 -2.41 -5.01
C ASP A 131 -5.13 -0.92 -5.34
N SER A 132 -6.17 -0.25 -5.80
CA SER A 132 -6.10 1.17 -6.16
C SER A 132 -7.44 1.86 -5.93
N VAL A 133 -7.39 3.17 -5.67
CA VAL A 133 -8.57 4.05 -5.73
C VAL A 133 -8.57 4.74 -7.07
N ILE A 134 -9.67 4.62 -7.80
CA ILE A 134 -9.90 5.30 -9.08
C ILE A 134 -11.01 6.33 -8.92
N THR A 135 -10.95 7.41 -9.68
CA THR A 135 -11.97 8.45 -9.76
C THR A 135 -12.16 8.81 -11.23
N LYS A 136 -13.38 8.66 -11.73
CA LYS A 136 -13.74 9.13 -13.06
C LYS A 136 -13.95 10.64 -12.98
N VAL A 137 -13.01 11.43 -13.47
CA VAL A 137 -13.15 12.90 -13.49
C VAL A 137 -14.14 13.29 -14.59
N THR A 138 -13.89 12.78 -15.80
CA THR A 138 -14.75 12.83 -16.99
C THR A 138 -14.60 11.51 -17.77
N ASP A 139 -15.33 11.33 -18.88
CA ASP A 139 -15.21 10.11 -19.71
C ASP A 139 -13.82 9.94 -20.35
N ASP A 140 -13.07 11.03 -20.51
CA ASP A 140 -11.73 11.07 -21.11
C ASP A 140 -10.62 11.41 -20.09
N HIS A 141 -10.94 11.49 -18.80
CA HIS A 141 -9.99 11.77 -17.72
C HIS A 141 -10.31 10.95 -16.47
N ILE A 142 -9.40 10.06 -16.10
CA ILE A 142 -9.47 9.27 -14.87
C ILE A 142 -8.29 9.65 -13.99
N TYR A 143 -8.55 9.87 -12.70
CA TYR A 143 -7.50 10.01 -11.69
C TYR A 143 -7.42 8.73 -10.88
N LEU A 144 -6.21 8.28 -10.59
CA LEU A 144 -6.00 7.05 -9.83
C LEU A 144 -4.77 7.14 -8.93
N VAL A 145 -4.85 6.46 -7.80
CA VAL A 145 -3.83 6.47 -6.75
C VAL A 145 -3.35 5.03 -6.55
N VAL A 146 -2.05 4.81 -6.72
CA VAL A 146 -1.40 3.50 -6.51
C VAL A 146 -0.53 3.52 -5.25
N ASN A 147 -0.38 2.36 -4.61
CA ASN A 147 0.36 2.26 -3.35
C ASN A 147 1.86 2.54 -3.55
N ALA A 148 2.46 3.20 -2.55
CA ALA A 148 3.87 3.59 -2.62
C ALA A 148 4.82 2.40 -2.78
N GLY A 149 4.56 1.29 -2.07
CA GLY A 149 5.41 0.10 -2.09
C GLY A 149 5.35 -0.69 -3.39
N CYS A 150 4.27 -0.52 -4.16
CA CYS A 150 4.06 -1.19 -5.45
C CYS A 150 4.24 -0.25 -6.64
N ARG A 151 4.48 1.05 -6.41
CA ARG A 151 4.57 2.10 -7.43
C ARG A 151 5.34 1.68 -8.68
N ASP A 152 6.60 1.26 -8.56
CA ASP A 152 7.43 0.95 -9.73
C ASP A 152 6.87 -0.25 -10.52
N LYS A 153 6.33 -1.25 -9.82
CA LYS A 153 5.71 -2.44 -10.40
C LYS A 153 4.41 -2.08 -11.13
N ASP A 154 3.56 -1.30 -10.49
CA ASP A 154 2.24 -0.96 -11.04
C ASP A 154 2.38 0.01 -12.22
N LEU A 155 3.27 0.99 -12.13
CA LEU A 155 3.58 1.88 -13.24
C LEU A 155 4.16 1.11 -14.42
N ALA A 156 5.09 0.16 -14.20
CA ALA A 156 5.61 -0.67 -15.28
C ALA A 156 4.49 -1.50 -15.95
N HIS A 157 3.59 -2.07 -15.15
CA HIS A 157 2.45 -2.84 -15.65
C HIS A 157 1.50 -1.98 -16.50
N ILE A 158 1.14 -0.79 -16.03
CA ILE A 158 0.30 0.16 -16.77
C ILE A 158 0.99 0.60 -18.07
N GLU A 159 2.26 0.96 -18.02
CA GLU A 159 3.03 1.43 -19.19
C GLU A 159 3.14 0.35 -20.28
N GLU A 160 3.40 -0.91 -19.89
CA GLU A 160 3.47 -2.04 -20.83
C GLU A 160 2.15 -2.22 -21.59
N HIS A 161 1.04 -2.26 -20.86
CA HIS A 161 -0.28 -2.42 -21.47
C HIS A 161 -0.69 -1.19 -22.27
N MET A 162 -0.30 0.00 -21.83
CA MET A 162 -0.57 1.25 -22.54
C MET A 162 0.14 1.28 -23.89
N LYS A 163 1.42 0.88 -23.96
CA LYS A 163 2.15 0.75 -25.24
C LYS A 163 1.44 -0.21 -26.19
N ALA A 164 1.04 -1.38 -25.70
CA ALA A 164 0.32 -2.37 -26.51
C ALA A 164 -1.05 -1.85 -26.98
N PHE A 165 -1.75 -1.07 -26.15
CA PHE A 165 -3.04 -0.47 -26.47
C PHE A 165 -2.89 0.63 -27.55
N LYS A 166 -1.89 1.50 -27.40
CA LYS A 166 -1.57 2.56 -28.38
C LYS A 166 -1.09 2.01 -29.71
N ALA A 167 -0.32 0.92 -29.70
CA ALA A 167 0.11 0.22 -30.92
C ALA A 167 -1.08 -0.31 -31.75
N LYS A 168 -2.24 -0.53 -31.12
CA LYS A 168 -3.50 -0.92 -31.78
C LYS A 168 -4.37 0.28 -32.18
N GLY A 169 -3.84 1.50 -32.09
CA GLY A 169 -4.54 2.74 -32.44
C GLY A 169 -5.37 3.35 -31.31
N GLY A 170 -5.24 2.87 -30.07
CA GLY A 170 -5.93 3.44 -28.93
C GLY A 170 -5.33 4.78 -28.48
N ASP A 171 -6.20 5.69 -28.04
CA ASP A 171 -5.85 7.01 -27.56
C ASP A 171 -5.93 7.09 -26.03
N VAL A 172 -4.76 6.95 -25.41
CA VAL A 172 -4.57 7.11 -23.97
C VAL A 172 -3.15 7.61 -23.70
N SER A 173 -3.02 8.41 -22.65
CA SER A 173 -1.77 8.91 -22.09
C SER A 173 -1.90 9.00 -20.59
N TRP A 174 -0.78 9.08 -19.89
CA TRP A 174 -0.75 9.36 -18.47
C TRP A 174 0.11 10.57 -18.11
N HIS A 175 -0.19 11.14 -16.95
CA HIS A 175 0.67 12.09 -16.27
C HIS A 175 0.79 11.67 -14.80
N ILE A 176 2.01 11.45 -14.33
CA ILE A 176 2.30 11.11 -12.94
C ILE A 176 2.47 12.42 -12.15
N HIS A 177 1.74 12.55 -11.05
CA HIS A 177 1.67 13.79 -10.27
C HIS A 177 2.73 13.86 -9.16
N ASP A 178 4.00 13.72 -9.51
CA ASP A 178 5.11 13.87 -8.55
C ASP A 178 5.28 15.31 -8.06
N GLU A 179 4.69 16.29 -8.76
CA GLU A 179 4.65 17.68 -8.34
C GLU A 179 3.63 17.97 -7.24
N ARG A 180 2.80 16.99 -6.87
CA ARG A 180 1.70 17.16 -5.89
C ARG A 180 1.99 16.40 -4.62
N SER A 181 1.54 16.97 -3.51
CA SER A 181 1.41 16.26 -2.23
C SER A 181 -0.02 15.74 -2.09
N LEU A 182 -0.18 14.63 -1.37
CA LEU A 182 -1.47 14.03 -1.08
C LEU A 182 -1.66 13.99 0.43
N ILE A 183 -2.70 14.66 0.89
CA ILE A 183 -3.06 14.75 2.30
C ILE A 183 -4.44 14.14 2.47
N ALA A 184 -4.60 13.30 3.49
CA ALA A 184 -5.90 12.76 3.87
C ALA A 184 -6.33 13.36 5.19
N LEU A 185 -7.48 14.05 5.19
CA LEU A 185 -8.17 14.45 6.41
C LEU A 185 -9.31 13.45 6.65
N GLN A 186 -9.17 12.64 7.70
CA GLN A 186 -10.19 11.68 8.09
C GLN A 186 -10.93 12.21 9.31
N VAL A 187 -12.23 12.42 9.18
CA VAL A 187 -13.12 12.99 10.22
C VAL A 187 -14.37 12.13 10.37
N ILE A 188 -15.08 12.29 11.48
CA ILE A 188 -16.40 11.66 11.65
C ILE A 188 -17.43 12.42 10.82
N TYR A 189 -18.31 11.68 10.16
CA TYR A 189 -19.39 12.20 9.32
C TYR A 189 -20.27 13.27 10.00
N HIS A 190 -20.49 13.19 11.32
CA HIS A 190 -21.31 14.18 12.04
C HIS A 190 -20.71 15.60 12.03
N SER A 191 -19.38 15.72 11.89
CA SER A 191 -18.66 16.99 11.96
C SER A 191 -18.55 17.73 10.62
N ILE A 192 -19.06 17.16 9.50
CA ILE A 192 -18.92 17.74 8.15
C ILE A 192 -20.14 18.58 7.75
N VAL A 193 -21.29 18.39 8.40
CA VAL A 193 -22.59 18.88 7.92
C VAL A 193 -23.05 20.17 8.62
N HIS A 194 -22.18 20.93 9.28
CA HIS A 194 -22.53 22.19 9.96
C HIS A 194 -21.63 23.33 9.52
#